data_AF-A0A920VKE6-F1
#
_entry.id   AF-A0A920VKE6-F1
#
_cell.length_a   1.000
_cell.length_b   1.000
_cell.length_c   1.000
_cell.angle_alpha   90.00
_cell.angle_beta   90.00
_cell.angle_gamma   90.00
#
_symmetry.space_group_name_H-M   'P 1'
#
loop_
_entity.id
_entity.type
_entity.pdbx_description
1 polymer ?
#
loop_
_entity_poly.entity_id
_entity_poly.type
_entity_poly.pdbx_seq_one_letter_code
_entity_poly.pdbx_strand_id
1 'polypeptide(L)'
;MWLAQELGDALPGSHLTSGGLGAMGYALPAGLGAAIGQPDRSVWVVAGDGGFQMSLQELATVVQEGIPLRIAVIDNGYLGMVRQWQERFYGRRYSGHRFPGRILLLWGKPMVFQHGESTGANNSIPPLALQPLKRVRC
;
A
#
# COMPACT_ATOMS: atom_id res chain seq x y z
N MET A 1 3.99 -12.08 2.06
CA MET A 1 4.69 -13.22 1.43
C MET A 1 5.30 -12.80 0.10
N TRP A 2 4.49 -12.49 -0.92
CA TRP A 2 4.96 -12.10 -2.26
C TRP A 2 6.03 -10.99 -2.23
N LEU A 3 5.80 -9.92 -1.46
CA LEU A 3 6.77 -8.83 -1.30
C LEU A 3 8.18 -9.32 -0.89
N ALA A 4 8.24 -10.21 0.11
CA ALA A 4 9.51 -10.73 0.61
C ALA A 4 10.20 -11.68 -0.39
N GLN A 5 9.43 -12.33 -1.27
CA GLN A 5 9.97 -13.22 -2.30
C GLN A 5 10.57 -12.44 -3.47
N GLU A 6 9.91 -11.36 -3.90
CA GLU A 6 10.28 -10.62 -5.11
C GLU A 6 11.29 -9.49 -4.85
N LEU A 7 11.18 -8.79 -3.72
CA LEU A 7 12.00 -7.61 -3.47
C LEU A 7 13.24 -7.89 -2.60
N GLY A 8 13.21 -8.94 -1.78
CA GLY A 8 14.27 -9.22 -0.82
C GLY A 8 14.64 -8.02 0.07
N ASP A 9 15.74 -8.14 0.82
CA ASP A 9 16.30 -7.03 1.58
C ASP A 9 17.37 -6.32 0.75
N ALA A 10 17.08 -5.12 0.26
CA ALA A 10 18.07 -4.32 -0.45
C ALA A 10 19.17 -3.80 0.51
N LEU A 11 18.81 -3.52 1.76
CA LEU A 11 19.70 -3.01 2.80
C LEU A 11 19.28 -3.59 4.17
N PRO A 12 20.20 -3.70 5.15
CA PRO A 12 19.82 -4.04 6.52
C PRO A 12 18.75 -3.08 7.07
N GLY A 13 17.69 -3.64 7.64
CA GLY A 13 16.57 -2.86 8.20
C GLY A 13 15.71 -2.13 7.16
N SER A 14 15.78 -2.47 5.86
CA SER A 14 14.90 -1.89 4.84
C SER A 14 13.53 -2.53 4.75
N HIS A 15 13.33 -3.70 5.35
CA HIS A 15 12.08 -4.44 5.30
C HIS A 15 11.45 -4.54 6.69
N LEU A 16 10.34 -3.82 6.86
CA LEU A 16 9.58 -3.77 8.10
C LEU A 16 8.27 -4.53 7.92
N THR A 17 8.07 -5.61 8.67
CA THR A 17 6.85 -6.42 8.62
C THR A 17 6.53 -7.01 9.98
N SER A 18 5.24 -7.21 10.27
CA SER A 18 4.79 -7.94 11.47
C SER A 18 4.91 -9.45 11.22
N GLY A 19 6.03 -10.04 11.65
CA GLY A 19 6.29 -11.47 11.48
C GLY A 19 5.68 -12.34 12.59
N GLY A 20 6.11 -12.14 13.84
CA GLY A 20 5.75 -13.03 14.95
C GLY A 20 4.26 -13.06 15.29
N LEU A 21 3.65 -11.89 15.50
CA LEU A 21 2.21 -11.78 15.78
C LEU A 21 1.36 -11.83 14.49
N GLY A 22 1.92 -11.42 13.35
CA GLY A 22 1.18 -11.34 12.09
C GLY A 22 0.08 -10.28 12.11
N ALA A 23 0.30 -9.15 12.80
CA ALA A 23 -0.71 -8.13 13.01
C ALA A 23 -1.12 -7.45 11.68
N MET A 24 -2.39 -7.63 11.30
CA MET A 24 -2.98 -6.92 10.18
C MET A 24 -3.14 -5.42 10.53
N GLY A 25 -3.07 -4.55 9.52
CA GLY A 25 -3.08 -3.09 9.74
C GLY A 25 -1.72 -2.48 10.07
N TYR A 26 -0.68 -3.28 10.29
CA TYR A 26 0.65 -2.79 10.68
C TYR A 26 1.34 -1.91 9.62
N ALA A 27 1.16 -2.21 8.33
CA ALA A 27 2.00 -1.65 7.26
C ALA A 27 1.95 -0.11 7.17
N LEU A 28 0.77 0.49 7.31
CA LEU A 28 0.59 1.95 7.21
C LEU A 28 1.22 2.72 8.39
N PRO A 29 0.90 2.44 9.66
CA PRO A 29 1.54 3.10 10.80
C PRO A 29 3.05 2.79 10.89
N ALA A 30 3.49 1.60 10.48
CA ALA A 30 4.92 1.29 10.40
C ALA A 30 5.64 2.14 9.33
N GLY A 31 5.03 2.31 8.16
CA GLY A 31 5.55 3.19 7.12
C GLY A 31 5.60 4.65 7.54
N LEU A 32 4.57 5.12 8.24
CA LEU A 32 4.53 6.46 8.85
C LEU A 32 5.73 6.65 9.80
N GLY A 33 5.91 5.73 10.75
CA GLY A 33 7.03 5.78 11.69
C GLY A 33 8.39 5.70 11.00
N ALA A 34 8.52 4.88 9.96
CA ALA A 34 9.75 4.78 9.18
C ALA A 34 10.08 6.08 8.42
N ALA A 35 9.07 6.74 7.84
CA ALA A 35 9.26 8.00 7.14
C ALA A 35 9.66 9.14 8.08
N ILE A 36 9.14 9.14 9.31
CA ILE A 36 9.54 10.10 10.35
C ILE A 36 10.95 9.78 10.86
N GLY A 37 11.27 8.51 11.10
CA GLY A 37 12.56 8.11 11.66
C GLY A 37 13.73 8.14 10.68
N GLN A 38 13.45 8.09 9.37
CA GLN A 38 14.45 8.08 8.29
C GLN A 38 13.97 8.97 7.12
N PRO A 39 13.94 10.30 7.28
CA PRO A 39 13.36 11.21 6.30
C PRO A 39 14.10 11.21 4.95
N ASP A 40 15.39 10.87 4.94
CA ASP A 40 16.21 10.82 3.72
C ASP A 40 15.96 9.56 2.88
N ARG A 41 15.23 8.57 3.41
CA ARG A 41 14.96 7.30 2.72
C ARG A 41 13.56 7.29 2.12
N SER A 42 13.44 6.82 0.88
CA SER A 42 12.13 6.59 0.28
C SER A 42 11.43 5.42 0.96
N VAL A 43 10.29 5.68 1.62
CA VAL A 43 9.48 4.64 2.25
C VAL A 43 8.30 4.23 1.37
N TRP A 44 8.17 2.93 1.16
CA TRP A 44 7.03 2.30 0.48
C TRP A 44 6.24 1.43 1.45
N VAL A 45 4.94 1.67 1.52
CA VAL A 45 3.97 0.82 2.21
C VAL A 45 3.31 -0.07 1.17
N VAL A 46 3.51 -1.38 1.31
CA VAL A 46 2.79 -2.37 0.49
C VAL A 46 1.84 -3.14 1.39
N ALA A 47 0.55 -3.05 1.12
CA ALA A 47 -0.49 -3.64 1.95
C ALA A 47 -1.55 -4.36 1.10
N GLY A 48 -2.13 -5.42 1.66
CA GLY A 48 -3.38 -5.97 1.13
C GLY A 48 -4.56 -5.11 1.55
N ASP A 49 -5.64 -5.13 0.75
CA ASP A 49 -6.90 -4.44 1.02
C ASP A 49 -7.44 -4.61 2.45
N GLY A 50 -7.60 -5.84 2.93
CA GLY A 50 -8.15 -6.11 4.25
C GLY A 50 -7.25 -5.62 5.39
N GLY A 51 -5.93 -5.66 5.20
CA GLY A 51 -4.99 -5.10 6.16
C GLY A 51 -5.01 -3.57 6.14
N PHE A 52 -5.08 -2.96 4.97
CA PHE A 52 -5.14 -1.52 4.82
C PHE A 52 -6.40 -0.90 5.43
N GLN A 53 -7.55 -1.58 5.30
CA GLN A 53 -8.81 -1.12 5.91
C GLN A 53 -8.74 -1.00 7.43
N MET A 54 -7.91 -1.79 8.12
CA MET A 54 -7.81 -1.77 9.59
C MET A 54 -7.12 -0.51 10.13
N SER A 55 -6.26 0.11 9.34
CA SER A 55 -5.50 1.31 9.75
C SER A 55 -5.69 2.49 8.80
N LEU A 56 -6.71 2.46 7.95
CA LEU A 56 -7.00 3.47 6.93
C LEU A 56 -7.05 4.91 7.49
N GLN A 57 -7.51 5.06 8.74
CA GLN A 57 -7.58 6.35 9.44
C GLN A 57 -6.23 7.07 9.54
N GLU A 58 -5.10 6.34 9.52
CA GLU A 58 -3.77 6.94 9.57
C GLU A 58 -3.44 7.80 8.33
N LEU A 59 -4.19 7.65 7.24
CA LEU A 59 -4.08 8.58 6.10
C LEU A 59 -4.38 10.03 6.51
N ALA A 60 -5.26 10.26 7.49
CA ALA A 60 -5.50 11.60 8.01
C ALA A 60 -4.21 12.19 8.60
N THR A 61 -3.49 11.39 9.39
CA THR A 61 -2.18 11.76 9.97
C THR A 61 -1.14 12.03 8.87
N VAL A 62 -1.05 11.16 7.86
CA VAL A 62 -0.11 11.35 6.73
C VAL A 62 -0.32 12.69 6.03
N VAL A 63 -1.58 13.05 5.77
CA VAL A 63 -1.93 14.31 5.09
C VAL A 63 -1.71 15.51 6.01
N GLN A 64 -2.15 15.41 7.26
CA GLN A 64 -2.04 16.48 8.25
C GLN A 64 -0.58 16.89 8.50
N GLU A 65 0.30 15.90 8.63
CA GLU A 65 1.73 16.10 8.92
C GLU A 65 2.58 16.24 7.64
N GLY A 66 1.97 16.16 6.45
CA GLY A 66 2.67 16.32 5.17
C GLY A 66 3.74 15.26 4.92
N ILE A 67 3.55 14.04 5.41
CA ILE A 67 4.59 12.99 5.39
C ILE A 67 4.68 12.37 3.98
N PRO A 68 5.88 12.35 3.35
CA PRO A 68 6.05 11.85 1.99
C PRO A 68 6.07 10.31 1.96
N LEU A 69 4.88 9.69 2.04
CA LEU A 69 4.70 8.25 2.05
C LEU A 69 4.14 7.71 0.72
N ARG A 70 4.75 6.65 0.18
CA ARG A 70 4.26 5.98 -1.03
C ARG A 70 3.51 4.71 -0.64
N ILE A 71 2.28 4.56 -1.12
CA ILE A 71 1.39 3.47 -0.70
C ILE A 71 0.94 2.67 -1.92
N ALA A 72 1.16 1.36 -1.90
CA ALA A 72 0.66 0.40 -2.89
C ALA A 72 -0.31 -0.57 -2.20
N VAL A 73 -1.56 -0.57 -2.63
CA VAL A 73 -2.61 -1.46 -2.11
C VAL A 73 -2.93 -2.55 -3.12
N ILE A 74 -2.85 -3.80 -2.69
CA ILE A 74 -3.25 -4.97 -3.47
C ILE A 74 -4.72 -5.27 -3.16
N ASP A 75 -5.61 -4.82 -4.03
CA ASP A 75 -7.07 -5.03 -3.93
C ASP A 75 -7.51 -6.28 -4.70
N ASN A 76 -7.67 -7.38 -3.97
CA ASN A 76 -8.23 -8.62 -4.49
C ASN A 76 -9.68 -8.85 -4.01
N GLY A 77 -10.18 -8.06 -3.06
CA GLY A 77 -11.53 -8.10 -2.52
C GLY A 77 -11.78 -9.21 -1.49
N TYR A 78 -10.73 -9.80 -0.92
CA TYR A 78 -10.81 -10.85 0.10
C TYR A 78 -9.49 -11.06 0.86
N LEU A 79 -9.57 -11.66 2.05
CA LEU A 79 -8.40 -12.11 2.82
C LEU A 79 -7.70 -13.27 2.08
N GLY A 80 -6.77 -12.93 1.18
CA GLY A 80 -6.12 -13.86 0.25
C GLY A 80 -5.46 -15.06 0.94
N MET A 81 -4.75 -14.83 2.05
CA MET A 81 -4.13 -15.90 2.83
C MET A 81 -5.17 -16.86 3.42
N VAL A 82 -6.24 -16.34 4.02
CA VAL A 82 -7.33 -17.17 4.59
C VAL A 82 -8.02 -17.97 3.48
N ARG A 83 -8.29 -17.33 2.33
CA ARG A 83 -8.88 -17.99 1.17
C ARG A 83 -8.01 -19.13 0.64
N GLN A 84 -6.70 -18.92 0.54
CA GLN A 84 -5.76 -19.94 0.08
C GLN A 84 -5.80 -21.20 0.97
N TRP A 85 -5.86 -21.01 2.29
CA TRP A 85 -6.03 -22.13 3.23
C TRP A 85 -7.38 -22.83 3.05
N GLN A 86 -8.47 -22.06 2.89
CA GLN A 86 -9.80 -22.61 2.62
C GLN A 86 -9.88 -23.44 1.32
N GLU A 87 -9.18 -23.00 0.28
CA GLU A 87 -9.12 -23.72 -0.99
C GLU A 87 -8.32 -25.02 -0.88
N ARG A 88 -7.17 -24.99 -0.19
CA ARG A 88 -6.26 -26.15 -0.09
C ARG A 88 -6.73 -27.20 0.91
N PHE A 89 -7.27 -26.79 2.06
CA PHE A 89 -7.49 -27.69 3.19
C PHE A 89 -8.97 -27.89 3.55
N TYR A 90 -9.86 -27.01 3.08
CA TYR A 90 -11.28 -27.05 3.44
C TYR A 90 -12.20 -27.25 2.23
N GLY A 91 -11.70 -27.85 1.15
CA GLY A 91 -12.50 -28.22 -0.01
C GLY A 91 -13.20 -27.03 -0.67
N ARG A 92 -12.55 -25.84 -0.67
CA ARG A 92 -13.10 -24.59 -1.21
C ARG A 92 -14.38 -24.13 -0.47
N ARG A 93 -14.53 -24.52 0.81
CA ARG A 93 -15.56 -23.98 1.70
C ARG A 93 -15.11 -22.62 2.23
N TYR A 94 -15.75 -21.59 1.70
CA TYR A 94 -15.40 -20.20 1.95
C TYR A 94 -16.17 -19.63 3.15
N SER A 95 -15.49 -19.06 4.14
CA SER A 95 -16.12 -18.47 5.33
C SER A 95 -15.39 -17.20 5.79
N GLY A 96 -16.13 -16.11 6.04
CA GLY A 96 -15.62 -14.89 6.71
C GLY A 96 -14.45 -14.14 6.06
N HIS A 97 -14.08 -14.48 4.82
CA HIS A 97 -12.87 -13.98 4.15
C HIS A 97 -13.14 -12.87 3.12
N ARG A 98 -14.42 -12.63 2.75
CA ARG A 98 -14.80 -11.62 1.75
C ARG A 98 -15.39 -10.39 2.44
N PHE A 99 -14.95 -9.21 2.03
CA PHE A 99 -15.56 -7.94 2.42
C PHE A 99 -16.22 -7.30 1.19
N PRO A 100 -17.51 -6.90 1.28
CA PRO A 100 -18.20 -6.24 0.17
C PRO A 100 -17.75 -4.79 -0.07
N GLY A 101 -16.99 -4.20 0.86
CA GLY A 101 -16.37 -2.88 0.71
C GLY A 101 -15.08 -2.96 -0.10
N ARG A 102 -15.12 -2.58 -1.38
CA ARG A 102 -13.89 -2.28 -2.11
C ARG A 102 -13.29 -1.00 -1.57
N ILE A 103 -11.96 -0.92 -1.51
CA ILE A 103 -11.27 0.34 -1.26
C ILE A 103 -11.48 1.22 -2.49
N LEU A 104 -12.51 2.05 -2.45
CA LEU A 104 -12.71 3.12 -3.41
C LEU A 104 -12.03 4.37 -2.84
N LEU A 105 -10.77 4.59 -3.24
CA LEU A 105 -10.13 5.88 -3.00
C LEU A 105 -10.84 6.93 -3.89
N LEU A 106 -11.93 7.50 -3.39
CA LEU A 106 -12.57 8.69 -3.97
C LEU A 106 -11.70 9.90 -3.63
N TRP A 107 -10.58 10.03 -4.34
CA TRP A 107 -9.80 11.26 -4.38
C TRP A 107 -9.39 11.50 -5.83
N GLY A 108 -9.75 12.66 -6.36
CA GLY A 108 -9.59 13.04 -7.77
C GLY A 108 -8.15 13.21 -8.25
N LYS A 109 -7.16 12.63 -7.56
CA LYS A 109 -5.78 12.52 -8.01
C LYS A 109 -5.24 11.13 -7.67
N PRO A 110 -4.68 10.39 -8.64
CA PRO A 110 -3.90 9.21 -8.33
C PRO A 110 -2.70 9.64 -7.48
N MET A 111 -2.53 9.05 -6.29
CA MET A 111 -1.27 9.15 -5.52
C MET A 111 -0.21 8.29 -6.21
N VAL A 112 0.32 8.82 -7.31
CA VAL A 112 1.55 8.36 -7.96
C VAL A 112 2.46 9.56 -8.05
N PHE A 113 3.41 9.69 -7.11
CA PHE A 113 4.53 10.63 -7.25
C PHE A 113 5.79 9.84 -7.62
N GLN A 114 6.06 9.79 -8.92
CA GLN A 114 7.39 9.55 -9.47
C GLN A 114 7.78 10.72 -10.37
N HIS A 115 8.68 11.57 -9.90
CA HIS A 115 9.92 11.84 -10.64
C HIS A 115 10.94 12.43 -9.68
N GLY A 116 12.03 11.70 -9.47
CA GLY A 116 13.30 12.35 -9.20
C GLY A 116 13.92 12.62 -10.55
N GLU A 117 14.16 13.89 -10.87
CA GLU A 117 15.31 14.28 -11.68
C GLU A 117 15.66 15.74 -11.38
N SER A 118 16.97 15.97 -11.42
CA SER A 118 17.76 17.12 -11.03
C SER A 118 17.41 18.43 -11.76
N THR A 119 17.61 19.57 -11.08
CA THR A 119 18.00 20.91 -11.61
C THR A 119 17.39 21.38 -12.94
N GLY A 120 16.66 22.51 -12.89
CA GLY A 120 16.55 23.43 -14.04
C GLY A 120 15.16 24.01 -14.26
N ALA A 121 15.10 25.33 -14.40
CA ALA A 121 13.93 26.15 -14.69
C ALA A 121 13.10 25.68 -15.90
N ASN A 122 11.76 25.72 -15.82
CA ASN A 122 10.92 26.74 -16.50
C ASN A 122 9.41 26.44 -16.31
N ASN A 123 8.62 27.51 -16.20
CA ASN A 123 7.16 27.52 -16.13
C ASN A 123 6.49 26.96 -17.41
N SER A 124 5.52 26.05 -17.26
CA SER A 124 4.17 26.11 -17.88
C SER A 124 3.41 24.78 -17.69
N ILE A 125 2.37 24.77 -16.88
CA ILE A 125 1.47 23.61 -16.67
C ILE A 125 0.24 23.76 -17.60
N PRO A 126 -0.01 22.85 -18.56
CA PRO A 126 -1.28 22.79 -19.30
C PRO A 126 -2.37 22.01 -18.53
N PRO A 127 -3.67 22.22 -18.84
CA PRO A 127 -4.79 21.82 -17.99
C PRO A 127 -5.09 20.32 -18.02
N LEU A 128 -5.52 19.82 -16.86
CA LEU A 128 -5.94 18.46 -16.53
C LEU A 128 -6.86 17.83 -17.59
N ALA A 129 -6.37 16.80 -18.29
CA ALA A 129 -7.20 15.81 -18.96
C ALA A 129 -7.26 14.55 -18.08
N LEU A 130 -8.45 14.24 -17.56
CA LEU A 130 -8.76 13.00 -16.85
C LEU A 130 -8.55 11.80 -17.80
N GLN A 131 -7.51 11.00 -17.56
CA GLN A 131 -7.38 9.69 -18.20
C GLN A 131 -7.72 8.59 -17.18
N PRO A 132 -8.60 7.63 -17.53
CA PRO A 132 -8.97 6.54 -16.62
C PRO A 132 -7.78 5.58 -16.43
N LEU A 133 -7.54 5.21 -15.16
CA LEU A 133 -6.52 4.23 -14.76
C LEU A 133 -6.68 2.90 -15.55
N LYS A 134 -5.63 2.49 -16.25
CA LYS A 134 -5.52 1.13 -16.79
C LYS A 134 -5.47 0.14 -15.62
N ARG A 135 -6.47 -0.74 -15.53
CA ARG A 135 -6.42 -1.94 -14.69
C ARG A 135 -5.16 -2.73 -15.04
N VAL A 136 -4.21 -2.80 -14.12
CA VAL A 136 -3.22 -3.88 -14.13
C VAL A 136 -3.98 -5.13 -13.68
N ARG A 137 -4.27 -6.03 -14.63
CA ARG A 137 -4.76 -7.37 -14.32
C ARG A 137 -3.55 -8.20 -13.91
N CYS A 138 -3.57 -8.73 -12.69
CA CYS A 138 -2.85 -9.95 -12.36
C CYS A 138 -3.62 -11.15 -12.92
#